data_AF-A0A8T0I4F9-F1
#
_entry.id   AF-A0A8T0I4F9-F1
#
_cell.length_a   1.000
_cell.length_b   1.000
_cell.length_c   1.000
_cell.angle_alpha   90.00
_cell.angle_beta   90.00
_cell.angle_gamma   90.00
#
_symmetry.space_group_name_H-M   'P 1'
#
loop_
_entity.id
_entity.type
_entity.pdbx_description
1 polymer ?
#
loop_
_entity_poly.entity_id
_entity_poly.type
_entity_poly.pdbx_seq_one_letter_code
_entity_poly.pdbx_strand_id
1 'polypeptide(L)'
;MLEIIHQTFVCEGSGFGDVEEGEDRVCRSRSQPKSDPPRQGLRIATIVVRHRHQGGRFVMRRVAVQRLARLSTRYTHASAPLSAAPAAAVDKSTEAATGQAQQIVFPREGPGVNYALNWALCAKGVAPKGEAFRNLRESELRNLNAAIPEPKKTTTVYARGSYSAGATAISKPHFNRLYKEVTASLTSSQKLYVHDGAIGSSPRSDAKVRTISDNPSSALLFRSILEPAPTRQVSQHEFPFTVYIASNYSPSDVGSVGLANEDKEAFVVIDYDRSAMILGGSAFTDVETVKKALAALTAPSILSRDALPLSARLLVQGGATVVVFAPESVIQKNAGLLNASVSPDLGLVWTKEGVARLFASKEDGAPNLYKAPSSVVLVTADSTGAVPEISKVTPEKAGALFVAGYNGEDFQPGYQAGPGSVDPVELAKGFTAMLESTNIPAFLVNASVLAEHDLLNYIESTVTEKLPKSKGKKPSESAGTGQSNTARVSGSKKPE
;
A
#
# COMPACT_ATOMS: atom_id res chain seq x y z
N MET A 1 32.81 -26.17 8.03
CA MET A 1 33.56 -26.43 6.80
C MET A 1 32.54 -26.45 5.67
N LEU A 2 32.50 -25.37 4.91
CA LEU A 2 31.72 -25.23 3.68
C LEU A 2 32.52 -25.87 2.55
N GLU A 3 31.88 -26.75 1.78
CA GLU A 3 32.35 -27.13 0.45
C GLU A 3 31.54 -26.34 -0.59
N ILE A 4 32.29 -25.57 -1.38
CA ILE A 4 31.83 -24.73 -2.47
C ILE A 4 31.94 -25.56 -3.74
N ILE A 5 30.80 -25.83 -4.40
CA ILE A 5 30.77 -26.44 -5.72
C ILE A 5 30.85 -25.32 -6.77
N HIS A 6 31.98 -25.28 -7.46
CA HIS A 6 32.21 -24.52 -8.69
C HIS A 6 31.47 -25.17 -9.86
N GLN A 7 30.68 -24.39 -10.62
CA GLN A 7 30.32 -24.76 -11.99
C GLN A 7 30.79 -23.68 -12.96
N THR A 8 31.70 -24.13 -13.82
CA THR A 8 32.37 -23.43 -14.91
C THR A 8 31.46 -23.44 -16.13
N PHE A 9 31.21 -22.29 -16.75
CA PHE A 9 30.66 -22.23 -18.10
C PHE A 9 31.79 -22.11 -19.11
N VAL A 10 31.77 -23.05 -20.06
CA VAL A 10 32.65 -23.18 -21.23
C VAL A 10 32.27 -22.11 -22.25
N CYS A 11 33.25 -21.33 -22.72
CA CYS A 11 33.12 -20.58 -23.97
C CYS A 11 34.14 -21.13 -24.96
N GLU A 12 33.61 -21.69 -26.06
CA GLU A 12 34.37 -22.14 -27.22
C GLU A 12 35.07 -20.96 -27.90
N GLY A 13 36.33 -21.18 -28.29
CA GLY A 13 37.14 -20.22 -29.00
C GLY A 13 36.88 -20.22 -30.51
N SER A 14 37.14 -19.07 -31.14
CA SER A 14 37.78 -19.06 -32.46
C SER A 14 38.85 -17.97 -32.44
N GLY A 15 40.07 -18.38 -32.77
CA GLY A 15 41.30 -17.65 -32.47
C GLY A 15 41.65 -16.53 -33.45
N PHE A 16 42.68 -15.77 -33.08
CA PHE A 16 43.83 -15.40 -33.93
C PHE A 16 44.89 -14.69 -33.07
N GLY A 17 46.08 -15.30 -32.99
CA GLY A 17 47.39 -14.68 -33.14
C GLY A 17 47.91 -13.63 -32.14
N ASP A 18 48.86 -14.11 -31.34
CA ASP A 18 50.20 -13.53 -31.08
C ASP A 18 50.46 -12.51 -29.94
N VAL A 19 51.25 -13.02 -28.96
CA VAL A 19 52.55 -12.51 -28.42
C VAL A 19 52.54 -11.07 -27.86
N GLU A 20 52.88 -10.78 -26.60
CA GLU A 20 54.18 -11.00 -25.94
C GLU A 20 54.11 -10.73 -24.41
N GLU A 21 55.07 -11.32 -23.69
CA GLU A 21 55.28 -11.32 -22.23
C GLU A 21 55.73 -9.96 -21.64
N GLY A 22 55.61 -9.84 -20.31
CA GLY A 22 56.25 -8.76 -19.55
C GLY A 22 55.93 -8.79 -18.06
N GLU A 23 56.63 -9.66 -17.32
CA GLU A 23 56.71 -9.66 -15.85
C GLU A 23 57.25 -8.31 -15.31
N ASP A 24 56.81 -7.90 -14.11
CA ASP A 24 57.55 -8.13 -12.86
C ASP A 24 57.35 -7.03 -11.79
N ARG A 25 57.32 -7.51 -10.54
CA ARG A 25 57.72 -6.87 -9.25
C ARG A 25 56.83 -5.84 -8.54
N VAL A 26 56.20 -6.43 -7.52
CA VAL A 26 55.99 -5.95 -6.14
C VAL A 26 57.24 -5.28 -5.52
N CYS A 27 57.03 -4.15 -4.83
CA CYS A 27 57.80 -3.78 -3.64
C CYS A 27 56.86 -3.19 -2.57
N ARG A 28 56.74 -3.91 -1.44
CA ARG A 28 56.15 -3.43 -0.19
C ARG A 28 57.24 -2.77 0.66
N SER A 29 56.92 -1.69 1.35
CA SER A 29 57.55 -1.36 2.64
C SER A 29 56.52 -0.81 3.62
N ARG A 30 56.58 -1.34 4.85
CA ARG A 30 55.76 -1.01 6.03
C ARG A 30 56.36 0.19 6.75
N SER A 31 55.52 1.10 7.25
CA SER A 31 55.68 1.73 8.58
C SER A 31 54.35 2.33 9.05
N GLN A 32 54.03 2.14 10.33
CA GLN A 32 52.95 2.79 11.11
C GLN A 32 53.60 3.60 12.26
N PRO A 33 52.87 4.34 13.11
CA PRO A 33 51.89 5.40 12.83
C PRO A 33 52.18 6.67 13.68
N LYS A 34 51.85 7.90 13.23
CA LYS A 34 51.72 9.06 14.13
C LYS A 34 50.67 10.09 13.64
N SER A 35 49.72 10.34 14.54
CA SER A 35 49.01 11.59 14.88
C SER A 35 48.56 12.59 13.78
N ASP A 36 47.23 12.79 13.78
CA ASP A 36 46.42 13.95 13.34
C ASP A 36 46.16 14.21 11.84
N PRO A 37 44.91 14.66 11.50
CA PRO A 37 44.31 14.36 10.21
C PRO A 37 44.53 15.47 9.17
N PRO A 38 44.80 15.14 7.89
CA PRO A 38 44.67 16.11 6.84
C PRO A 38 43.24 16.12 6.28
N ARG A 39 42.72 17.34 6.15
CA ARG A 39 41.47 17.72 5.49
C ARG A 39 41.27 16.92 4.19
N GLN A 40 40.22 16.10 4.12
CA GLN A 40 39.85 15.41 2.89
C GLN A 40 39.17 16.39 1.93
N GLY A 41 39.93 16.81 0.91
CA GLY A 41 39.38 17.39 -0.30
C GLY A 41 38.57 16.35 -1.07
N LEU A 42 37.38 16.76 -1.51
CA LEU A 42 36.45 15.97 -2.31
C LEU A 42 37.13 15.54 -3.63
N ARG A 43 37.40 14.24 -3.81
CA ARG A 43 37.79 13.67 -5.10
C ARG A 43 36.54 13.53 -5.97
N ILE A 44 36.43 14.34 -7.02
CA ILE A 44 35.37 14.22 -8.03
C ILE A 44 35.80 13.13 -9.01
N ALA A 45 35.06 12.01 -9.04
CA ALA A 45 35.17 11.01 -10.09
C ALA A 45 34.47 11.54 -11.35
N THR A 46 35.22 11.73 -12.44
CA THR A 46 34.65 12.05 -13.75
C THR A 46 34.18 10.76 -14.41
N ILE A 47 32.86 10.59 -14.52
CA ILE A 47 32.25 9.49 -15.29
C ILE A 47 32.25 9.91 -16.76
N VAL A 48 33.02 9.20 -17.60
CA VAL A 48 32.99 9.36 -19.06
C VAL A 48 32.06 8.30 -19.64
N VAL A 49 30.88 8.70 -20.10
CA VAL A 49 29.97 7.84 -20.85
C VAL A 49 30.35 7.88 -22.33
N ARG A 50 30.83 6.75 -22.88
CA ARG A 50 31.04 6.58 -24.32
C ARG A 50 29.82 5.87 -24.92
N HIS A 51 29.10 6.55 -25.82
CA HIS A 51 28.14 5.90 -26.72
C HIS A 51 28.82 5.61 -28.06
N ARG A 52 28.68 4.37 -28.53
CA ARG A 52 29.13 3.92 -29.86
C ARG A 52 27.92 4.00 -30.79
N HIS A 53 28.02 4.80 -31.87
CA HIS A 53 27.12 4.68 -33.02
C HIS A 53 27.95 4.82 -34.31
N GLN A 54 27.69 3.92 -35.26
CA GLN A 54 28.36 3.83 -36.55
C GLN A 54 27.99 5.04 -37.44
N GLY A 55 28.97 5.57 -38.18
CA GLY A 55 28.77 6.59 -39.23
C GLY A 55 29.46 7.92 -38.90
N GLY A 56 30.51 8.25 -39.65
CA GLY A 56 31.50 9.27 -39.29
C GLY A 56 31.04 10.73 -39.33
N ARG A 57 31.40 11.48 -38.29
CA ARG A 57 32.07 12.80 -38.26
C ARG A 57 32.08 13.31 -36.82
N PHE A 58 33.26 13.58 -36.26
CA PHE A 58 33.42 14.13 -34.92
C PHE A 58 33.24 15.67 -34.93
N VAL A 59 32.33 16.19 -34.11
CA VAL A 59 32.25 17.63 -33.79
C VAL A 59 32.52 17.79 -32.30
N MET A 60 33.66 18.41 -31.94
CA MET A 60 33.91 18.81 -30.56
C MET A 60 33.01 19.99 -30.19
N ARG A 61 32.19 19.86 -29.14
CA ARG A 61 31.63 21.02 -28.42
C ARG A 61 32.18 21.04 -27.00
N ARG A 62 32.94 22.10 -26.66
CA ARG A 62 33.28 22.44 -25.27
C ARG A 62 32.00 22.89 -24.57
N VAL A 63 31.61 22.20 -23.50
CA VAL A 63 30.61 22.70 -22.54
C VAL A 63 31.38 23.32 -21.38
N ALA A 64 31.35 24.64 -21.27
CA ALA A 64 31.91 25.37 -20.15
C ALA A 64 30.90 25.37 -18.99
N VAL A 65 31.26 24.75 -17.87
CA VAL A 65 30.50 24.83 -16.62
C VAL A 65 31.04 26.03 -15.83
N GLN A 66 30.34 27.17 -15.85
CA GLN A 66 30.66 28.29 -14.97
C GLN A 66 30.12 28.02 -13.56
N ARG A 67 31.02 28.00 -12.57
CA ARG A 67 30.69 28.00 -11.14
C ARG A 67 30.39 29.43 -10.70
N LEU A 68 29.18 29.66 -10.17
CA LEU A 68 28.83 30.85 -9.40
C LEU A 68 29.43 30.74 -7.99
N ALA A 69 30.53 31.44 -7.74
CA ALA A 69 31.08 31.65 -6.41
C ALA A 69 30.27 32.73 -5.69
N ARG A 70 29.71 32.40 -4.53
CA ARG A 70 29.09 33.36 -3.60
C ARG A 70 30.18 34.20 -2.96
N LEU A 71 30.24 35.49 -3.29
CA LEU A 71 31.00 36.49 -2.53
C LEU A 71 30.05 37.18 -1.55
N SER A 72 30.34 36.98 -0.26
CA SER A 72 29.81 37.77 0.84
C SER A 72 30.52 39.11 0.86
N THR A 73 29.78 40.21 0.80
CA THR A 73 30.32 41.54 1.11
C THR A 73 29.33 42.28 2.00
N ARG A 74 29.87 42.71 3.14
CA ARG A 74 29.22 43.45 4.22
C ARG A 74 28.83 44.85 3.73
N TYR A 75 27.65 45.30 4.13
CA TYR A 75 27.18 46.67 3.97
C TYR A 75 27.96 47.62 4.89
N THR A 76 28.48 48.71 4.35
CA THR A 76 28.79 49.94 5.10
C THR A 76 28.26 51.13 4.32
N HIS A 77 27.40 51.91 4.97
CA HIS A 77 26.80 53.15 4.49
C HIS A 77 27.86 54.23 4.23
N ALA A 78 27.72 54.97 3.13
CA ALA A 78 28.20 56.34 3.03
C ALA A 78 27.34 57.10 2.00
N SER A 79 26.61 58.09 2.51
CA SER A 79 25.80 59.04 1.74
C SER A 79 26.70 60.17 1.22
N ALA A 80 26.54 60.56 -0.05
CA ALA A 80 27.06 61.83 -0.57
C ALA A 80 25.97 62.47 -1.45
N PRO A 81 25.67 63.78 -1.29
CA PRO A 81 24.60 64.44 -2.02
C PRO A 81 25.14 65.03 -3.33
N LEU A 82 24.35 64.95 -4.41
CA LEU A 82 24.62 65.68 -5.64
C LEU A 82 23.55 66.74 -5.86
N SER A 83 24.06 67.96 -5.99
CA SER A 83 23.39 69.25 -6.16
C SER A 83 22.49 69.30 -7.39
N ALA A 84 21.39 70.05 -7.24
CA ALA A 84 20.45 70.41 -8.28
C ALA A 84 21.00 71.46 -9.26
N ALA A 85 20.52 71.40 -10.51
CA ALA A 85 20.44 72.52 -11.44
C ALA A 85 19.17 72.35 -12.32
N PRO A 86 18.38 73.40 -12.60
CA PRO A 86 17.07 73.29 -13.27
C PRO A 86 17.08 73.71 -14.75
N ALA A 87 15.91 73.54 -15.38
CA ALA A 87 15.44 73.98 -16.71
C ALA A 87 15.62 72.96 -17.86
N ALA A 88 14.66 72.69 -18.75
CA ALA A 88 13.43 73.40 -19.11
C ALA A 88 12.35 72.41 -19.58
N ALA A 89 11.09 72.86 -19.50
CA ALA A 89 9.88 72.13 -19.83
C ALA A 89 9.74 71.85 -21.34
N VAL A 90 9.32 70.62 -21.67
CA VAL A 90 8.53 70.33 -22.87
C VAL A 90 7.39 69.42 -22.44
N ASP A 91 6.18 69.98 -22.44
CA ASP A 91 4.93 69.26 -22.26
C ASP A 91 4.77 68.23 -23.37
N LYS A 92 4.87 66.95 -22.99
CA LYS A 92 4.19 65.87 -23.69
C LYS A 92 3.31 65.17 -22.67
N SER A 93 2.02 65.42 -22.78
CA SER A 93 0.95 64.65 -22.18
C SER A 93 1.07 63.18 -22.57
N THR A 94 1.85 62.44 -21.80
CA THR A 94 1.69 61.00 -21.65
C THR A 94 0.90 60.82 -20.37
N GLU A 95 -0.31 60.27 -20.47
CA GLU A 95 -0.95 59.59 -19.33
C GLU A 95 0.03 58.50 -18.88
N ALA A 96 0.92 58.88 -17.96
CA ALA A 96 1.71 57.95 -17.21
C ALA A 96 0.69 57.16 -16.40
N ALA A 97 0.45 55.92 -16.81
CA ALA A 97 -0.17 54.93 -15.94
C ALA A 97 0.61 54.96 -14.62
N THR A 98 0.05 55.65 -13.62
CA THR A 98 0.46 55.56 -12.22
C THR A 98 0.04 54.20 -11.71
N GLY A 99 0.56 53.14 -12.33
CA GLY A 99 0.67 51.85 -11.71
C GLY A 99 1.77 52.01 -10.68
N GLN A 100 1.42 52.51 -9.49
CA GLN A 100 2.22 52.19 -8.32
C GLN A 100 2.39 50.68 -8.36
N ALA A 101 3.61 50.21 -8.60
CA ALA A 101 3.92 48.79 -8.53
C ALA A 101 3.56 48.38 -7.10
N GLN A 102 2.36 47.83 -6.92
CA GLN A 102 1.89 47.37 -5.62
C GLN A 102 2.99 46.45 -5.11
N GLN A 103 3.63 46.85 -4.02
CA GLN A 103 4.69 46.06 -3.43
C GLN A 103 4.05 44.76 -2.96
N ILE A 104 4.20 43.71 -3.76
CA ILE A 104 3.60 42.43 -3.47
C ILE A 104 4.34 41.84 -2.27
N VAL A 105 3.68 41.80 -1.11
CA VAL A 105 4.22 41.11 0.07
C VAL A 105 4.27 39.61 -0.23
N PHE A 106 5.48 39.06 -0.21
CA PHE A 106 5.77 37.64 -0.40
C PHE A 106 6.28 37.06 0.93
N PRO A 107 5.92 35.82 1.30
CA PRO A 107 5.04 34.88 0.61
C PRO A 107 3.53 35.19 0.78
N ARG A 108 2.73 35.02 -0.28
CA ARG A 108 1.25 35.14 -0.24
C ARG A 108 0.60 33.84 0.24
N GLU A 109 0.98 33.36 1.42
CA GLU A 109 0.36 32.17 1.99
C GLU A 109 -0.97 32.50 2.65
N GLY A 110 -1.92 31.58 2.51
CA GLY A 110 -3.27 31.69 3.09
C GLY A 110 -4.00 30.35 2.96
N PRO A 111 -5.27 30.28 3.40
CA PRO A 111 -6.11 29.11 3.16
C PRO A 111 -6.12 28.77 1.65
N GLY A 112 -5.81 27.51 1.31
CA GLY A 112 -5.74 27.07 -0.07
C GLY A 112 -4.47 27.48 -0.84
N VAL A 113 -3.63 28.37 -0.29
CA VAL A 113 -2.37 28.81 -0.93
C VAL A 113 -1.21 28.53 0.02
N ASN A 114 -0.58 27.37 -0.14
CA ASN A 114 0.59 26.96 0.64
C ASN A 114 1.71 26.52 -0.31
N TYR A 115 2.85 27.21 -0.29
CA TYR A 115 3.90 26.95 -1.27
C TYR A 115 4.52 25.57 -1.07
N ALA A 116 4.77 25.16 0.18
CA ALA A 116 5.35 23.85 0.48
C ALA A 116 4.46 22.70 -0.03
N LEU A 117 3.14 22.81 0.15
CA LEU A 117 2.16 21.88 -0.40
C LEU A 117 2.19 21.89 -1.93
N ASN A 118 2.16 23.07 -2.56
CA ASN A 118 2.18 23.17 -4.01
C ASN A 118 3.45 22.53 -4.61
N TRP A 119 4.62 22.77 -4.01
CA TRP A 119 5.87 22.11 -4.41
C TRP A 119 5.82 20.59 -4.23
N ALA A 120 5.16 20.10 -3.17
CA ALA A 120 4.99 18.67 -2.95
C ALA A 120 4.02 18.03 -3.94
N LEU A 121 2.97 18.73 -4.36
CA LEU A 121 2.06 18.28 -5.42
C LEU A 121 2.74 18.30 -6.79
N CYS A 122 3.52 19.34 -7.11
CA CYS A 122 4.28 19.43 -8.35
C CYS A 122 5.28 18.27 -8.50
N ALA A 123 5.94 17.88 -7.41
CA ALA A 123 6.82 16.70 -7.39
C ALA A 123 6.09 15.39 -7.72
N LYS A 124 4.76 15.36 -7.52
CA LYS A 124 3.85 14.25 -7.85
C LYS A 124 3.11 14.46 -9.17
N GLY A 125 3.55 15.41 -10.01
CA GLY A 125 2.99 15.67 -11.34
C GLY A 125 1.71 16.49 -11.38
N VAL A 126 1.24 17.01 -10.24
CA VAL A 126 0.03 17.85 -10.15
C VAL A 126 0.46 19.28 -9.83
N ALA A 127 0.26 20.21 -10.75
CA ALA A 127 0.62 21.62 -10.55
C ALA A 127 -0.65 22.43 -10.21
N PRO A 128 -0.88 22.81 -8.94
CA PRO A 128 -2.10 23.53 -8.59
C PRO A 128 -2.15 24.89 -9.30
N LYS A 129 -3.21 25.12 -10.09
CA LYS A 129 -3.50 26.43 -10.71
C LYS A 129 -4.38 27.31 -9.82
N GLY A 130 -5.19 26.70 -8.97
CA GLY A 130 -6.03 27.35 -7.98
C GLY A 130 -5.64 26.97 -6.54
N GLU A 131 -6.64 26.71 -5.72
CA GLU A 131 -6.47 26.45 -4.29
C GLU A 131 -6.19 24.97 -4.01
N ALA A 132 -5.27 24.67 -3.10
CA ALA A 132 -5.00 23.33 -2.58
C ALA A 132 -5.15 23.32 -1.05
N PHE A 133 -6.12 22.57 -0.55
CA PHE A 133 -6.42 22.45 0.86
C PHE A 133 -5.85 21.15 1.43
N ARG A 134 -5.03 21.23 2.47
CA ARG A 134 -4.45 20.06 3.15
C ARG A 134 -5.17 19.78 4.46
N ASN A 135 -5.57 18.53 4.67
CA ASN A 135 -6.12 17.99 5.91
C ASN A 135 -7.27 18.83 6.48
N LEU A 136 -8.20 19.25 5.60
CA LEU A 136 -9.43 19.92 6.04
C LEU A 136 -10.12 19.11 7.13
N ARG A 137 -10.69 19.83 8.09
CA ARG A 137 -11.52 19.26 9.15
C ARG A 137 -12.82 18.73 8.55
N GLU A 138 -13.42 17.79 9.24
CA GLU A 138 -14.72 17.25 8.83
C GLU A 138 -15.79 18.35 8.70
N SER A 139 -15.83 19.31 9.62
CA SER A 139 -16.74 20.46 9.55
C SER A 139 -16.53 21.30 8.29
N GLU A 140 -15.27 21.52 7.90
CA GLU A 140 -14.91 22.29 6.69
C GLU A 140 -15.33 21.55 5.43
N LEU A 141 -15.13 20.23 5.39
CA LEU A 141 -15.57 19.38 4.27
C LEU A 141 -17.10 19.33 4.17
N ARG A 142 -17.82 19.19 5.29
CA ARG A 142 -19.29 19.20 5.30
C ARG A 142 -19.86 20.54 4.85
N ASN A 143 -19.21 21.66 5.17
CA ASN A 143 -19.57 22.99 4.64
C ASN A 143 -19.40 23.09 3.11
N LEU A 144 -18.58 22.22 2.51
CA LEU A 144 -18.43 22.09 1.05
C LEU A 144 -19.40 21.05 0.46
N ASN A 145 -20.44 20.66 1.21
CA ASN A 145 -21.40 19.62 0.87
C ASN A 145 -20.77 18.23 0.64
N ALA A 146 -19.62 17.96 1.30
CA ALA A 146 -19.03 16.64 1.26
C ALA A 146 -19.91 15.63 1.99
N ALA A 147 -20.12 14.48 1.36
CA ALA A 147 -20.84 13.35 1.93
C ALA A 147 -20.06 12.07 1.67
N ILE A 148 -20.16 11.09 2.59
CA ILE A 148 -19.62 9.75 2.36
C ILE A 148 -20.63 9.02 1.47
N PRO A 149 -20.27 8.70 0.21
CA PRO A 149 -21.20 8.10 -0.73
C PRO A 149 -21.44 6.62 -0.41
N GLU A 150 -22.62 6.12 -0.78
CA GLU A 150 -22.89 4.69 -0.74
C GLU A 150 -22.26 3.98 -1.95
N PRO A 151 -21.72 2.76 -1.77
CA PRO A 151 -21.10 2.00 -2.84
C PRO A 151 -22.15 1.62 -3.88
N LYS A 152 -21.88 1.90 -5.16
CA LYS A 152 -22.83 1.63 -6.25
C LYS A 152 -22.57 0.28 -6.94
N LYS A 153 -21.31 -0.14 -7.01
CA LYS A 153 -20.87 -1.36 -7.70
C LYS A 153 -19.44 -1.68 -7.28
N THR A 154 -19.11 -2.97 -7.25
CA THR A 154 -17.71 -3.42 -7.12
C THR A 154 -16.91 -3.01 -8.34
N THR A 155 -15.76 -2.39 -8.12
CA THR A 155 -14.89 -1.82 -9.17
C THR A 155 -13.75 -2.78 -9.50
N THR A 156 -13.46 -2.96 -10.79
CA THR A 156 -12.30 -3.74 -11.25
C THR A 156 -10.99 -3.06 -10.83
N VAL A 157 -10.06 -3.85 -10.28
CA VAL A 157 -8.71 -3.39 -9.93
C VAL A 157 -7.72 -3.79 -11.02
N TYR A 158 -7.02 -2.82 -11.56
CA TYR A 158 -5.91 -3.01 -12.48
C TYR A 158 -4.58 -2.81 -11.76
N ALA A 159 -3.57 -3.60 -12.09
CA ALA A 159 -2.27 -3.55 -11.43
C ALA A 159 -1.10 -3.64 -12.40
N ARG A 160 -0.04 -2.93 -12.03
CA ARG A 160 1.27 -3.00 -12.67
C ARG A 160 2.38 -3.16 -11.63
N GLY A 161 3.38 -3.95 -11.97
CA GLY A 161 4.57 -4.19 -11.15
C GLY A 161 4.54 -5.59 -10.58
N SER A 162 5.25 -5.81 -9.48
CA SER A 162 5.25 -7.09 -8.76
C SER A 162 4.00 -7.22 -7.90
N TYR A 163 3.06 -8.07 -8.33
CA TYR A 163 1.87 -8.45 -7.59
C TYR A 163 1.56 -9.93 -7.77
N SER A 164 0.89 -10.54 -6.80
CA SER A 164 0.67 -11.98 -6.71
C SER A 164 -0.68 -12.43 -7.27
N ALA A 165 -1.77 -11.72 -6.95
CA ALA A 165 -3.12 -12.11 -7.36
C ALA A 165 -4.11 -10.93 -7.29
N GLY A 166 -5.35 -11.16 -7.75
CA GLY A 166 -6.51 -10.30 -7.47
C GLY A 166 -6.57 -8.96 -8.22
N ALA A 167 -5.84 -8.82 -9.32
CA ALA A 167 -5.90 -7.64 -10.18
C ALA A 167 -5.66 -7.97 -11.67
N THR A 168 -6.27 -7.18 -12.55
CA THR A 168 -6.09 -7.24 -14.00
C THR A 168 -4.79 -6.54 -14.41
N ALA A 169 -3.96 -7.18 -15.22
CA ALA A 169 -2.69 -6.59 -15.63
C ALA A 169 -2.87 -5.34 -16.51
N ILE A 170 -2.13 -4.27 -16.21
CA ILE A 170 -2.03 -3.08 -17.09
C ILE A 170 -0.57 -2.85 -17.54
N SER A 171 -0.40 -2.54 -18.82
CA SER A 171 0.93 -2.31 -19.39
C SER A 171 1.54 -0.97 -18.92
N LYS A 172 2.87 -0.89 -18.88
CA LYS A 172 3.60 0.34 -18.55
C LYS A 172 3.23 1.54 -19.46
N PRO A 173 3.13 1.38 -20.80
CA PRO A 173 2.69 2.46 -21.67
C PRO A 173 1.26 2.94 -21.36
N HIS A 174 0.32 2.02 -21.16
CA HIS A 174 -1.08 2.33 -20.84
C HIS A 174 -1.19 3.09 -19.51
N PHE A 175 -0.52 2.59 -18.46
CA PHE A 175 -0.48 3.28 -17.17
C PHE A 175 0.14 4.68 -17.28
N ASN A 176 1.27 4.82 -17.97
CA ASN A 176 1.93 6.13 -18.12
C ASN A 176 1.06 7.13 -18.87
N ARG A 177 0.24 6.67 -19.84
CA ARG A 177 -0.74 7.52 -20.52
C ARG A 177 -1.84 7.94 -19.57
N LEU A 178 -2.48 6.98 -18.90
CA LEU A 178 -3.54 7.23 -17.91
C LEU A 178 -3.07 8.21 -16.82
N TYR A 179 -1.88 7.97 -16.25
CA TYR A 179 -1.27 8.84 -15.24
C TYR A 179 -1.11 10.29 -15.73
N LYS A 180 -0.67 10.50 -16.97
CA LYS A 180 -0.55 11.85 -17.56
C LYS A 180 -1.92 12.52 -17.72
N GLU A 181 -2.91 11.78 -18.21
CA GLU A 181 -4.27 12.31 -18.40
C GLU A 181 -4.92 12.69 -17.06
N VAL A 182 -4.81 11.82 -16.05
CA VAL A 182 -5.32 12.04 -14.68
C VAL A 182 -4.63 13.22 -13.99
N THR A 183 -3.29 13.29 -14.04
CA THR A 183 -2.56 14.40 -13.43
C THR A 183 -2.83 15.74 -14.13
N ALA A 184 -3.05 15.73 -15.45
CA ALA A 184 -3.49 16.91 -16.20
C ALA A 184 -4.91 17.33 -15.83
N SER A 185 -5.83 16.38 -15.61
CA SER A 185 -7.18 16.64 -15.12
C SER A 185 -7.15 17.31 -13.74
N LEU A 186 -6.42 16.74 -12.78
CA LEU A 186 -6.25 17.32 -11.43
C LEU A 186 -5.58 18.69 -11.47
N THR A 187 -4.57 18.88 -12.32
CA THR A 187 -3.90 20.20 -12.53
C THR A 187 -4.86 21.27 -13.07
N SER A 188 -5.88 20.85 -13.80
CA SER A 188 -6.88 21.77 -14.39
C SER A 188 -7.99 22.13 -13.39
N SER A 189 -8.14 21.39 -12.29
CA SER A 189 -9.11 21.67 -11.24
C SER A 189 -8.79 22.98 -10.50
N GLN A 190 -9.83 23.76 -10.22
CA GLN A 190 -9.71 25.03 -9.47
C GLN A 190 -9.42 24.80 -7.99
N LYS A 191 -9.88 23.68 -7.44
CA LYS A 191 -9.72 23.31 -6.04
C LYS A 191 -9.21 21.88 -5.95
N LEU A 192 -8.20 21.68 -5.12
CA LEU A 192 -7.64 20.39 -4.77
C LEU A 192 -7.79 20.15 -3.27
N TYR A 193 -8.14 18.92 -2.92
CA TYR A 193 -8.28 18.44 -1.56
C TYR A 193 -7.24 17.37 -1.32
N VAL A 194 -6.32 17.65 -0.42
CA VAL A 194 -5.20 16.79 -0.07
C VAL A 194 -5.42 16.26 1.33
N HIS A 195 -5.40 14.94 1.49
CA HIS A 195 -5.44 14.31 2.81
C HIS A 195 -4.18 13.46 3.01
N ASP A 196 -3.45 13.80 4.06
CA ASP A 196 -2.26 13.10 4.53
C ASP A 196 -2.66 12.25 5.74
N GLY A 197 -2.52 10.94 5.60
CA GLY A 197 -2.80 9.95 6.64
C GLY A 197 -1.83 8.78 6.57
N ALA A 198 -2.14 7.71 7.29
CA ALA A 198 -1.35 6.49 7.28
C ALA A 198 -2.22 5.23 7.24
N ILE A 199 -1.64 4.16 6.71
CA ILE A 199 -2.14 2.80 6.86
C ILE A 199 -1.33 2.16 7.98
N GLY A 200 -2.00 1.60 8.99
CA GLY A 200 -1.36 1.13 10.20
C GLY A 200 -1.46 2.15 11.33
N SER A 201 -2.07 1.76 12.45
CA SER A 201 -2.26 2.61 13.63
C SER A 201 -0.98 2.78 14.47
N SER A 202 0.01 1.91 14.31
CA SER A 202 1.29 1.99 15.03
C SER A 202 2.32 2.81 14.25
N PRO A 203 2.89 3.90 14.84
CA PRO A 203 3.90 4.73 14.18
C PRO A 203 5.19 4.01 13.78
N ARG A 204 5.47 2.82 14.33
CA ARG A 204 6.66 2.03 13.99
C ARG A 204 6.51 1.26 12.68
N SER A 205 5.28 0.90 12.33
CA SER A 205 4.96 0.03 11.20
C SER A 205 3.90 0.65 10.29
N ASP A 206 3.76 1.98 10.32
CA ASP A 206 2.82 2.72 9.49
C ASP A 206 3.34 2.90 8.05
N ALA A 207 2.41 3.05 7.11
CA ALA A 207 2.69 3.44 5.75
C ALA A 207 1.98 4.76 5.47
N LYS A 208 2.75 5.84 5.37
CA LYS A 208 2.22 7.19 5.12
C LYS A 208 1.69 7.31 3.70
N VAL A 209 0.43 7.75 3.57
CA VAL A 209 -0.30 7.91 2.30
C VAL A 209 -0.74 9.35 2.14
N ARG A 210 -0.48 9.94 0.97
CA ARG A 210 -1.05 11.23 0.55
C ARG A 210 -2.11 11.01 -0.52
N THR A 211 -3.29 11.57 -0.32
CA THR A 211 -4.34 11.59 -1.34
C THR A 211 -4.39 12.97 -1.98
N ILE A 212 -4.68 13.01 -3.29
CA ILE A 212 -4.83 14.24 -4.07
C ILE A 212 -6.14 14.10 -4.83
N SER A 213 -7.14 14.92 -4.51
CA SER A 213 -8.45 14.84 -5.15
C SER A 213 -8.97 16.18 -5.65
N ASP A 214 -9.79 16.13 -6.69
CA ASP A 214 -10.67 17.21 -7.16
C ASP A 214 -12.03 17.25 -6.43
N ASN A 215 -12.27 16.34 -5.48
CA ASN A 215 -13.56 16.16 -4.82
C ASN A 215 -13.46 16.25 -3.28
N PRO A 216 -14.29 17.05 -2.59
CA PRO A 216 -14.26 17.13 -1.12
C PRO A 216 -14.83 15.87 -0.45
N SER A 217 -15.79 15.17 -1.08
CA SER A 217 -16.39 13.93 -0.55
C SER A 217 -15.37 12.79 -0.48
N SER A 218 -14.47 12.69 -1.46
CA SER A 218 -13.39 11.71 -1.40
C SER A 218 -12.40 12.05 -0.27
N ALA A 219 -12.07 13.32 -0.05
CA ALA A 219 -11.21 13.73 1.06
C ALA A 219 -11.84 13.40 2.42
N LEU A 220 -13.17 13.56 2.55
CA LEU A 220 -13.92 13.15 3.75
C LEU A 220 -13.87 11.64 3.97
N LEU A 221 -14.02 10.85 2.90
CA LEU A 221 -13.89 9.40 2.97
C LEU A 221 -12.47 8.98 3.37
N PHE A 222 -11.44 9.55 2.75
CA PHE A 222 -10.06 9.17 3.07
C PHE A 222 -9.67 9.56 4.50
N ARG A 223 -10.25 10.64 5.02
CA ARG A 223 -10.15 11.01 6.44
C ARG A 223 -10.77 9.97 7.38
N SER A 224 -11.84 9.29 6.99
CA SER A 224 -12.51 8.30 7.83
C SER A 224 -11.88 6.92 7.78
N ILE A 225 -11.06 6.61 6.77
CA ILE A 225 -10.42 5.30 6.62
C ILE A 225 -8.93 5.30 7.01
N LEU A 226 -8.21 6.42 6.82
CA LEU A 226 -6.78 6.51 7.11
C LEU A 226 -6.54 6.94 8.56
N GLU A 227 -5.50 6.40 9.16
CA GLU A 227 -5.05 6.80 10.49
C GLU A 227 -4.45 8.22 10.44
N PRO A 228 -4.72 9.09 11.43
CA PRO A 228 -4.17 10.44 11.46
C PRO A 228 -2.64 10.42 11.53
N ALA A 229 -1.98 10.98 10.50
CA ALA A 229 -0.53 11.15 10.51
C ALA A 229 -0.13 12.49 11.14
N PRO A 230 0.91 12.53 12.01
CA PRO A 230 1.36 13.77 12.63
C PRO A 230 1.85 14.77 11.56
N THR A 231 1.30 15.99 11.59
CA THR A 231 1.41 17.00 10.53
C THR A 231 2.69 17.85 10.58
N ARG A 232 3.77 17.36 11.21
CA ARG A 232 4.88 18.20 11.69
C ARG A 232 5.58 19.05 10.61
N GLN A 233 5.62 18.66 9.34
CA GLN A 233 6.07 19.51 8.22
C GLN A 233 5.70 18.94 6.84
N VAL A 234 5.17 19.73 5.90
CA VAL A 234 4.95 19.25 4.52
C VAL A 234 6.31 19.03 3.84
N SER A 235 6.67 17.78 3.53
CA SER A 235 7.82 17.50 2.67
C SER A 235 7.46 16.64 1.46
N GLN A 236 8.32 16.66 0.45
CA GLN A 236 8.18 15.85 -0.77
C GLN A 236 8.38 14.35 -0.50
N HIS A 237 9.13 14.01 0.55
CA HIS A 237 9.55 12.63 0.86
C HIS A 237 8.78 12.00 2.01
N GLU A 238 7.95 12.77 2.72
CA GLU A 238 7.24 12.25 3.90
C GLU A 238 6.18 11.22 3.55
N PHE A 239 5.58 11.31 2.36
CA PHE A 239 4.49 10.43 1.91
C PHE A 239 4.95 9.64 0.67
N PRO A 240 5.52 8.43 0.86
CA PRO A 240 5.99 7.60 -0.24
C PRO A 240 4.84 7.16 -1.14
N PHE A 241 3.68 6.85 -0.55
CA PHE A 241 2.49 6.41 -1.28
C PHE A 241 1.61 7.59 -1.68
N THR A 242 1.09 7.57 -2.91
CA THR A 242 0.23 8.63 -3.42
C THR A 242 -1.03 8.07 -4.09
N VAL A 243 -2.19 8.60 -3.71
CA VAL A 243 -3.48 8.26 -4.30
C VAL A 243 -4.01 9.46 -5.08
N TYR A 244 -4.20 9.29 -6.38
CA TYR A 244 -4.77 10.29 -7.27
C TYR A 244 -6.25 9.99 -7.46
N ILE A 245 -7.12 10.89 -7.03
CA ILE A 245 -8.57 10.70 -7.06
C ILE A 245 -9.15 11.75 -8.00
N ALA A 246 -9.31 11.38 -9.27
CA ALA A 246 -9.85 12.26 -10.29
C ALA A 246 -11.31 11.87 -10.57
N SER A 247 -12.22 12.39 -9.74
CA SER A 247 -13.63 12.00 -9.81
C SER A 247 -14.34 12.57 -11.04
N ASN A 248 -13.82 13.66 -11.61
CA ASN A 248 -14.36 14.28 -12.81
C ASN A 248 -13.67 13.80 -14.10
N TYR A 249 -12.75 12.84 -14.00
CA TYR A 249 -12.06 12.28 -15.15
C TYR A 249 -12.72 10.97 -15.60
N SER A 250 -12.96 10.88 -16.91
CA SER A 250 -13.28 9.63 -17.60
C SER A 250 -12.50 9.61 -18.92
N PRO A 251 -11.83 8.50 -19.27
CA PRO A 251 -11.06 8.39 -20.50
C PRO A 251 -11.98 8.49 -21.72
N SER A 252 -11.59 9.28 -22.72
CA SER A 252 -12.31 9.36 -24.00
C SER A 252 -12.21 8.05 -24.78
N ASP A 253 -11.04 7.43 -24.76
CA ASP A 253 -10.72 6.14 -25.37
C ASP A 253 -10.10 5.21 -24.30
N VAL A 254 -10.91 4.27 -23.80
CA VAL A 254 -10.51 3.30 -22.76
C VAL A 254 -9.41 2.34 -23.24
N GLY A 255 -9.42 1.96 -24.51
CA GLY A 255 -8.44 1.02 -25.06
C GLY A 255 -7.05 1.62 -25.06
N SER A 256 -6.96 2.93 -25.28
CA SER A 256 -5.71 3.66 -25.26
C SER A 256 -5.03 3.72 -23.88
N VAL A 257 -5.81 3.59 -22.82
CA VAL A 257 -5.35 3.55 -21.42
C VAL A 257 -5.40 2.14 -20.83
N GLY A 258 -5.68 1.11 -21.64
CA GLY A 258 -5.65 -0.29 -21.21
C GLY A 258 -6.75 -0.70 -20.24
N LEU A 259 -7.88 0.00 -20.26
CA LEU A 259 -9.06 -0.30 -19.45
C LEU A 259 -10.15 -0.97 -20.31
N ALA A 260 -11.02 -1.75 -19.67
CA ALA A 260 -12.22 -2.29 -20.31
C ALA A 260 -13.30 -1.21 -20.50
N ASN A 261 -14.22 -1.42 -21.45
CA ASN A 261 -15.28 -0.46 -21.75
C ASN A 261 -16.25 -0.26 -20.58
N GLU A 262 -16.56 -1.34 -19.87
CA GLU A 262 -17.41 -1.38 -18.69
C GLU A 262 -16.83 -0.62 -17.48
N ASP A 263 -15.52 -0.37 -17.46
CA ASP A 263 -14.81 0.32 -16.37
C ASP A 263 -14.57 1.81 -16.67
N LYS A 264 -15.19 2.36 -17.72
CA LYS A 264 -15.03 3.77 -18.13
C LYS A 264 -15.46 4.78 -17.05
N GLU A 265 -16.47 4.42 -16.27
CA GLU A 265 -17.08 5.31 -15.26
C GLU A 265 -16.44 5.17 -13.87
N ALA A 266 -15.81 4.03 -13.58
CA ALA A 266 -15.15 3.75 -12.32
C ALA A 266 -14.05 2.71 -12.54
N PHE A 267 -12.81 3.06 -12.17
CA PHE A 267 -11.67 2.16 -12.23
C PHE A 267 -10.68 2.44 -11.09
N VAL A 268 -10.05 1.37 -10.59
CA VAL A 268 -8.94 1.42 -9.64
C VAL A 268 -7.69 0.91 -10.33
N VAL A 269 -6.62 1.68 -10.35
CA VAL A 269 -5.35 1.28 -10.99
C VAL A 269 -4.19 1.47 -10.02
N ILE A 270 -3.38 0.44 -9.82
CA ILE A 270 -2.24 0.43 -8.90
C ILE A 270 -0.94 0.26 -9.70
N ASP A 271 0.06 1.10 -9.45
CA ASP A 271 1.44 0.91 -9.91
C ASP A 271 2.35 0.74 -8.69
N TYR A 272 2.69 -0.51 -8.38
CA TYR A 272 3.52 -0.88 -7.23
C TYR A 272 4.94 -0.31 -7.36
N ASP A 273 5.50 -0.28 -8.58
CA ASP A 273 6.84 0.28 -8.84
C ASP A 273 6.89 1.79 -8.50
N ARG A 274 5.78 2.50 -8.73
CA ARG A 274 5.65 3.94 -8.46
C ARG A 274 5.09 4.27 -7.09
N SER A 275 4.67 3.27 -6.30
CA SER A 275 3.95 3.49 -5.03
C SER A 275 2.74 4.41 -5.22
N ALA A 276 2.00 4.24 -6.33
CA ALA A 276 0.91 5.12 -6.72
C ALA A 276 -0.37 4.34 -7.02
N MET A 277 -1.51 4.93 -6.64
CA MET A 277 -2.85 4.43 -6.97
C MET A 277 -3.66 5.54 -7.64
N ILE A 278 -4.46 5.17 -8.64
CA ILE A 278 -5.39 6.06 -9.35
C ILE A 278 -6.81 5.55 -9.12
N LEU A 279 -7.69 6.45 -8.68
CA LEU A 279 -9.12 6.25 -8.60
C LEU A 279 -9.78 7.21 -9.60
N GLY A 280 -10.38 6.66 -10.64
CA GLY A 280 -11.08 7.43 -11.67
C GLY A 280 -12.59 7.40 -11.51
N GLY A 281 -13.25 8.49 -11.87
CA GLY A 281 -14.71 8.61 -11.83
C GLY A 281 -15.27 8.33 -10.44
N SER A 282 -16.22 7.40 -10.33
CA SER A 282 -16.86 7.05 -9.05
C SER A 282 -16.14 5.96 -8.26
N ALA A 283 -14.96 5.49 -8.68
CA ALA A 283 -14.26 4.38 -8.02
C ALA A 283 -13.96 4.58 -6.52
N PHE A 284 -13.82 5.83 -6.08
CA PHE A 284 -13.59 6.13 -4.66
C PHE A 284 -14.78 5.77 -3.77
N THR A 285 -15.98 5.56 -4.31
CA THR A 285 -17.15 5.18 -3.51
C THR A 285 -17.15 3.70 -3.11
N ASP A 286 -16.35 2.87 -3.80
CA ASP A 286 -16.16 1.45 -3.45
C ASP A 286 -15.09 1.32 -2.34
N VAL A 287 -15.51 1.63 -1.11
CA VAL A 287 -14.62 1.71 0.06
C VAL A 287 -13.90 0.38 0.33
N GLU A 288 -14.56 -0.75 0.11
CA GLU A 288 -13.98 -2.07 0.37
C GLU A 288 -12.83 -2.36 -0.60
N THR A 289 -13.05 -2.14 -1.91
CA THR A 289 -12.02 -2.30 -2.93
C THR A 289 -10.87 -1.31 -2.71
N VAL A 290 -11.17 -0.06 -2.36
CA VAL A 290 -10.15 0.95 -2.04
C VAL A 290 -9.30 0.53 -0.84
N LYS A 291 -9.90 0.03 0.25
CA LYS A 291 -9.15 -0.47 1.42
C LYS A 291 -8.25 -1.65 1.04
N LYS A 292 -8.79 -2.64 0.31
CA LYS A 292 -8.02 -3.80 -0.18
C LYS A 292 -6.84 -3.36 -1.06
N ALA A 293 -7.06 -2.45 -1.99
CA ALA A 293 -6.03 -1.87 -2.84
C ALA A 293 -4.96 -1.09 -2.06
N LEU A 294 -5.35 -0.31 -1.04
CA LEU A 294 -4.41 0.41 -0.16
C LEU A 294 -3.57 -0.55 0.69
N ALA A 295 -4.18 -1.58 1.26
CA ALA A 295 -3.48 -2.61 2.02
C ALA A 295 -2.45 -3.32 1.13
N ALA A 296 -2.83 -3.66 -0.11
CA ALA A 296 -1.93 -4.25 -1.09
C ALA A 296 -0.78 -3.31 -1.45
N LEU A 297 -1.06 -2.04 -1.76
CA LEU A 297 -0.06 -1.05 -2.15
C LEU A 297 1.00 -0.85 -1.06
N THR A 298 0.60 -0.87 0.20
CA THR A 298 1.46 -0.54 1.34
C THR A 298 2.16 -1.75 1.97
N ALA A 299 1.65 -2.98 1.76
CA ALA A 299 2.18 -4.19 2.38
C ALA A 299 3.71 -4.39 2.23
N PRO A 300 4.35 -4.15 1.07
CA PRO A 300 5.81 -4.32 0.95
C PRO A 300 6.60 -3.37 1.85
N SER A 301 6.12 -2.13 2.02
CA SER A 301 6.75 -1.17 2.94
C SER A 301 6.55 -1.56 4.40
N ILE A 302 5.41 -2.16 4.75
CA ILE A 302 5.15 -2.63 6.12
C ILE A 302 6.08 -3.81 6.43
N LEU A 303 6.19 -4.78 5.50
CA LEU A 303 7.10 -5.92 5.62
C LEU A 303 8.56 -5.51 5.78
N SER A 304 9.02 -4.51 5.01
CA SER A 304 10.39 -4.01 5.11
C SER A 304 10.77 -3.42 6.48
N ARG A 305 9.79 -3.21 7.36
CA ARG A 305 9.95 -2.70 8.73
C ARG A 305 9.74 -3.79 9.79
N ASP A 306 9.98 -5.06 9.44
CA ASP A 306 9.79 -6.23 10.32
C ASP A 306 8.37 -6.33 10.91
N ALA A 307 7.38 -5.92 10.12
CA ALA A 307 5.98 -5.93 10.50
C ALA A 307 5.17 -6.73 9.47
N LEU A 308 4.31 -7.63 9.94
CA LEU A 308 3.59 -8.56 9.08
C LEU A 308 2.17 -8.05 8.80
N PRO A 309 1.87 -7.56 7.58
CA PRO A 309 0.51 -7.20 7.20
C PRO A 309 -0.29 -8.48 6.93
N LEU A 310 -1.46 -8.60 7.56
CA LEU A 310 -2.30 -9.80 7.49
C LEU A 310 -3.74 -9.42 7.19
N SER A 311 -4.38 -10.18 6.29
CA SER A 311 -5.81 -10.13 6.01
C SER A 311 -6.59 -10.89 7.10
N ALA A 312 -6.55 -10.35 8.32
CA ALA A 312 -7.20 -10.91 9.49
C ALA A 312 -7.98 -9.85 10.26
N ARG A 313 -8.85 -10.30 11.15
CA ARG A 313 -9.58 -9.47 12.11
C ARG A 313 -8.97 -9.62 13.50
N LEU A 314 -9.05 -8.53 14.26
CA LEU A 314 -8.56 -8.47 15.63
C LEU A 314 -9.76 -8.42 16.58
N LEU A 315 -9.75 -9.29 17.58
CA LEU A 315 -10.71 -9.28 18.69
C LEU A 315 -9.97 -8.98 20.00
N VAL A 316 -10.67 -8.31 20.92
CA VAL A 316 -10.20 -8.08 22.29
C VAL A 316 -11.26 -8.59 23.25
N GLN A 317 -10.91 -9.63 24.02
CA GLN A 317 -11.83 -10.28 24.96
C GLN A 317 -11.17 -10.42 26.32
N GLY A 318 -11.77 -9.84 27.36
CA GLY A 318 -11.21 -9.87 28.72
C GLY A 318 -9.78 -9.31 28.82
N GLY A 319 -9.38 -8.43 27.89
CA GLY A 319 -8.02 -7.89 27.79
C GLY A 319 -7.00 -8.79 27.07
N ALA A 320 -7.38 -9.99 26.64
CA ALA A 320 -6.64 -10.83 25.72
C ALA A 320 -6.94 -10.45 24.27
N THR A 321 -5.97 -10.61 23.38
CA THR A 321 -6.13 -10.30 21.96
C THR A 321 -6.18 -11.60 21.15
N VAL A 322 -7.08 -11.69 20.18
CA VAL A 322 -7.21 -12.87 19.31
C VAL A 322 -7.17 -12.43 17.87
N VAL A 323 -6.35 -13.09 17.07
CA VAL A 323 -6.28 -12.87 15.61
C VAL A 323 -7.11 -13.94 14.92
N VAL A 324 -8.09 -13.51 14.13
CA VAL A 324 -9.02 -14.40 13.43
C VAL A 324 -8.87 -14.24 11.92
N PHE A 325 -8.48 -15.32 11.27
CA PHE A 325 -8.52 -15.46 9.81
C PHE A 325 -9.82 -16.17 9.45
N ALA A 326 -10.68 -15.50 8.69
CA ALA A 326 -11.95 -16.07 8.30
C ALA A 326 -12.38 -15.57 6.91
N PRO A 327 -13.01 -16.44 6.09
CA PRO A 327 -13.62 -16.01 4.84
C PRO A 327 -14.73 -14.98 5.10
N GLU A 328 -14.86 -14.02 4.20
CA GLU A 328 -15.86 -12.95 4.35
C GLU A 328 -17.31 -13.50 4.38
N SER A 329 -17.56 -14.58 3.64
CA SER A 329 -18.85 -15.30 3.64
C SER A 329 -19.23 -15.86 5.00
N VAL A 330 -18.25 -16.22 5.84
CA VAL A 330 -18.49 -16.69 7.22
C VAL A 330 -18.75 -15.47 8.12
N ILE A 331 -17.94 -14.44 7.99
CA ILE A 331 -18.04 -13.24 8.82
C ILE A 331 -19.39 -12.53 8.65
N GLN A 332 -19.87 -12.38 7.40
CA GLN A 332 -21.15 -11.73 7.11
C GLN A 332 -22.36 -12.44 7.72
N LYS A 333 -22.28 -13.77 7.88
CA LYS A 333 -23.33 -14.56 8.55
C LYS A 333 -23.26 -14.48 10.09
N ASN A 334 -22.13 -14.05 10.64
CA ASN A 334 -21.85 -14.05 12.08
C ASN A 334 -21.76 -12.61 12.62
N ALA A 335 -22.91 -11.95 12.79
CA ALA A 335 -22.97 -10.58 13.30
C ALA A 335 -22.29 -10.39 14.67
N GLY A 336 -22.34 -11.42 15.53
CA GLY A 336 -21.64 -11.40 16.83
C GLY A 336 -20.13 -11.25 16.69
N LEU A 337 -19.53 -11.89 15.68
CA LEU A 337 -18.10 -11.82 15.42
C LEU A 337 -17.68 -10.46 14.88
N LEU A 338 -18.51 -9.87 14.02
CA LEU A 338 -18.32 -8.49 13.53
C LEU A 338 -18.39 -7.48 14.68
N ASN A 339 -19.36 -7.62 15.57
CA ASN A 339 -19.55 -6.71 16.71
C ASN A 339 -18.43 -6.84 17.77
N ALA A 340 -17.85 -8.03 17.92
CA ALA A 340 -16.73 -8.26 18.83
C ALA A 340 -15.36 -7.88 18.24
N SER A 341 -15.29 -7.65 16.93
CA SER A 341 -14.05 -7.23 16.27
C SER A 341 -13.75 -5.77 16.59
N VAL A 342 -12.49 -5.47 16.85
CA VAL A 342 -12.01 -4.12 17.16
C VAL A 342 -12.26 -3.14 15.99
N SER A 343 -12.20 -3.67 14.76
CA SER A 343 -12.61 -2.95 13.57
C SER A 343 -13.49 -3.87 12.72
N PRO A 344 -14.54 -3.33 12.06
CA PRO A 344 -15.27 -4.09 11.05
C PRO A 344 -14.38 -4.41 9.84
N ASP A 345 -13.32 -3.62 9.63
CA ASP A 345 -12.45 -3.73 8.47
C ASP A 345 -11.50 -4.93 8.57
N LEU A 346 -11.27 -5.54 7.41
CA LEU A 346 -10.25 -6.55 7.25
C LEU A 346 -8.87 -5.90 7.24
N GLY A 347 -7.95 -6.41 8.05
CA GLY A 347 -6.54 -6.07 7.95
C GLY A 347 -5.91 -5.57 9.25
N LEU A 348 -4.80 -6.20 9.61
CA LEU A 348 -3.98 -5.82 10.75
C LEU A 348 -2.48 -5.89 10.39
N VAL A 349 -1.67 -5.26 11.23
CA VAL A 349 -0.21 -5.37 11.20
C VAL A 349 0.23 -6.03 12.48
N TRP A 350 0.94 -7.15 12.35
CA TRP A 350 1.49 -7.87 13.49
C TRP A 350 2.99 -7.62 13.61
N THR A 351 3.42 -7.09 14.75
CA THR A 351 4.81 -6.83 15.12
C THR A 351 5.19 -7.62 16.37
N LYS A 352 6.48 -7.65 16.72
CA LYS A 352 6.96 -8.23 17.99
C LYS A 352 6.41 -7.52 19.23
N GLU A 353 6.00 -6.26 19.11
CA GLU A 353 5.46 -5.47 20.22
C GLU A 353 3.96 -5.69 20.42
N GLY A 354 3.27 -6.17 19.38
CA GLY A 354 1.82 -6.34 19.41
C GLY A 354 1.16 -6.21 18.04
N VAL A 355 -0.15 -5.97 18.06
CA VAL A 355 -0.99 -5.91 16.86
C VAL A 355 -1.55 -4.51 16.68
N ALA A 356 -1.46 -3.97 15.46
CA ALA A 356 -2.02 -2.69 15.07
C ALA A 356 -3.08 -2.87 13.97
N ARG A 357 -4.06 -1.97 13.91
CA ARG A 357 -5.09 -1.97 12.85
C ARG A 357 -4.51 -1.35 11.58
N LEU A 358 -4.95 -1.79 10.40
CA LEU A 358 -4.57 -1.12 9.15
C LEU A 358 -5.34 0.18 8.91
N PHE A 359 -6.61 0.23 9.30
CA PHE A 359 -7.52 1.36 9.04
C PHE A 359 -8.06 1.96 10.34
N ALA A 360 -8.46 3.23 10.25
CA ALA A 360 -9.06 3.98 11.34
C ALA A 360 -10.31 3.30 11.90
N SER A 361 -10.43 3.28 13.23
CA SER A 361 -11.61 2.80 13.93
C SER A 361 -12.65 3.92 14.02
N LYS A 362 -13.92 3.53 14.11
CA LYS A 362 -15.01 4.47 14.43
C LYS A 362 -15.05 4.82 15.92
N GLU A 363 -14.34 4.06 16.76
CA GLU A 363 -14.29 4.29 18.20
C GLU A 363 -13.23 5.33 18.56
N ASP A 364 -13.68 6.45 19.10
CA ASP A 364 -12.81 7.48 19.63
C ASP A 364 -11.95 6.94 20.78
N GLY A 365 -10.63 7.15 20.70
CA GLY A 365 -9.69 6.72 21.73
C GLY A 365 -9.28 5.24 21.65
N ALA A 366 -9.66 4.51 20.59
CA ALA A 366 -9.16 3.17 20.34
C ALA A 366 -7.62 3.15 20.33
N PRO A 367 -6.96 2.19 20.99
CA PRO A 367 -5.51 2.18 21.07
C PRO A 367 -4.88 1.96 19.69
N ASN A 368 -3.71 2.57 19.51
CA ASN A 368 -2.90 2.46 18.31
C ASN A 368 -2.18 1.11 18.21
N LEU A 369 -1.93 0.48 19.35
CA LEU A 369 -1.24 -0.80 19.45
C LEU A 369 -1.92 -1.65 20.54
N TYR A 370 -2.32 -2.85 20.18
CA TYR A 370 -2.85 -3.87 21.06
C TYR A 370 -1.73 -4.82 21.47
N LYS A 371 -1.95 -5.56 22.56
CA LYS A 371 -1.01 -6.59 23.02
C LYS A 371 -0.79 -7.66 21.94
N ALA A 372 0.29 -8.42 22.08
CA ALA A 372 0.52 -9.59 21.24
C ALA A 372 -0.65 -10.60 21.39
N PRO A 373 -1.00 -11.33 20.31
CA PRO A 373 -2.10 -12.29 20.33
C PRO A 373 -1.92 -13.33 21.42
N SER A 374 -2.98 -13.58 22.18
CA SER A 374 -3.06 -14.71 23.12
C SER A 374 -3.38 -16.02 22.39
N SER A 375 -4.08 -15.94 21.26
CA SER A 375 -4.32 -17.07 20.37
C SER A 375 -4.54 -16.60 18.92
N VAL A 376 -4.35 -17.52 17.98
CA VAL A 376 -4.71 -17.34 16.57
C VAL A 376 -5.74 -18.38 16.16
N VAL A 377 -6.76 -17.95 15.42
CA VAL A 377 -7.83 -18.81 14.93
C VAL A 377 -7.92 -18.72 13.41
N LEU A 378 -7.81 -19.86 12.74
CA LEU A 378 -8.09 -20.02 11.32
C LEU A 378 -9.47 -20.65 11.18
N VAL A 379 -10.37 -19.96 10.50
CA VAL A 379 -11.75 -20.40 10.29
C VAL A 379 -11.89 -20.93 8.86
N THR A 380 -12.59 -22.04 8.72
CA THR A 380 -12.99 -22.62 7.44
C THR A 380 -14.47 -22.98 7.48
N ALA A 381 -15.14 -23.11 6.33
CA ALA A 381 -16.53 -23.51 6.24
C ALA A 381 -16.67 -24.84 5.46
N ASP A 382 -15.94 -25.87 5.88
CA ASP A 382 -15.97 -27.19 5.26
C ASP A 382 -17.26 -27.96 5.62
N SER A 383 -18.11 -28.19 4.62
CA SER A 383 -19.34 -28.98 4.73
C SER A 383 -19.15 -30.49 4.48
N THR A 384 -17.96 -30.92 4.07
CA THR A 384 -17.67 -32.34 3.76
C THR A 384 -17.54 -33.23 5.00
N GLY A 385 -17.32 -32.61 6.18
CA GLY A 385 -17.08 -33.32 7.44
C GLY A 385 -15.64 -33.81 7.60
N ALA A 386 -14.70 -33.41 6.72
CA ALA A 386 -13.30 -33.76 6.83
C ALA A 386 -12.58 -32.94 7.92
N VAL A 387 -12.96 -31.67 8.08
CA VAL A 387 -12.38 -30.79 9.11
C VAL A 387 -13.18 -30.88 10.42
N PRO A 388 -12.53 -31.17 11.56
CA PRO A 388 -13.20 -31.22 12.87
C PRO A 388 -13.72 -29.85 13.31
N GLU A 389 -14.66 -29.83 14.26
CA GLU A 389 -15.25 -28.60 14.82
C GLU A 389 -14.18 -27.60 15.30
N ILE A 390 -13.22 -28.08 16.10
CA ILE A 390 -12.07 -27.30 16.57
C ILE A 390 -10.86 -28.20 16.73
N SER A 391 -9.68 -27.72 16.35
CA SER A 391 -8.42 -28.45 16.49
C SER A 391 -7.27 -27.50 16.79
N LYS A 392 -6.45 -27.82 17.80
CA LYS A 392 -5.18 -27.12 18.04
C LYS A 392 -4.17 -27.60 17.00
N VAL A 393 -3.52 -26.66 16.31
CA VAL A 393 -2.57 -26.95 15.24
C VAL A 393 -1.18 -26.46 15.59
N THR A 394 -0.15 -27.13 15.05
CA THR A 394 1.24 -26.67 15.18
C THR A 394 1.46 -25.40 14.35
N PRO A 395 2.47 -24.57 14.68
CA PRO A 395 2.81 -23.38 13.88
C PRO A 395 3.07 -23.69 12.40
N GLU A 396 3.74 -24.80 12.10
CA GLU A 396 3.98 -25.28 10.74
C GLU A 396 2.66 -25.59 10.00
N LYS A 397 1.74 -26.30 10.66
CA LYS A 397 0.43 -26.63 10.09
C LYS A 397 -0.45 -25.40 9.93
N ALA A 398 -0.38 -24.44 10.87
CA ALA A 398 -1.05 -23.15 10.76
C ALA A 398 -0.53 -22.36 9.55
N GLY A 399 0.79 -22.35 9.33
CA GLY A 399 1.39 -21.75 8.13
C GLY A 399 0.91 -22.39 6.84
N ALA A 400 0.88 -23.72 6.77
CA ALA A 400 0.38 -24.44 5.60
C ALA A 400 -1.11 -24.15 5.32
N LEU A 401 -1.94 -24.14 6.36
CA LEU A 401 -3.36 -23.77 6.26
C LEU A 401 -3.55 -22.32 5.83
N PHE A 402 -2.68 -21.41 6.30
CA PHE A 402 -2.70 -20.01 5.89
C PHE A 402 -2.34 -19.84 4.41
N VAL A 403 -1.34 -20.56 3.89
CA VAL A 403 -1.03 -20.57 2.45
C VAL A 403 -2.19 -21.13 1.62
N ALA A 404 -2.82 -22.20 2.09
CA ALA A 404 -3.95 -22.80 1.39
C ALA A 404 -5.18 -21.86 1.40
N GLY A 405 -5.50 -21.28 2.56
CA GLY A 405 -6.65 -20.39 2.72
C GLY A 405 -7.97 -21.04 2.35
N TYR A 406 -8.13 -22.33 2.65
CA TYR A 406 -9.31 -23.10 2.29
C TYR A 406 -10.55 -22.60 3.04
N ASN A 407 -11.55 -22.15 2.28
CA ASN A 407 -12.79 -21.60 2.83
C ASN A 407 -13.95 -22.61 2.88
N GLY A 408 -13.76 -23.84 2.40
CA GLY A 408 -14.79 -24.89 2.31
C GLY A 408 -15.11 -25.29 0.87
N GLU A 409 -15.15 -24.32 -0.05
CA GLU A 409 -15.43 -24.56 -1.47
C GLU A 409 -14.26 -24.15 -2.37
N ASP A 410 -13.53 -23.12 -1.97
CA ASP A 410 -12.48 -22.48 -2.72
C ASP A 410 -11.26 -22.18 -1.83
N PHE A 411 -10.17 -21.72 -2.46
CA PHE A 411 -8.91 -21.40 -1.81
C PHE A 411 -8.60 -19.91 -1.97
N GLN A 412 -8.38 -19.24 -0.84
CA GLN A 412 -7.95 -17.84 -0.79
C GLN A 412 -6.61 -17.73 -0.08
N PRO A 413 -5.49 -17.96 -0.78
CA PRO A 413 -4.16 -17.94 -0.18
C PRO A 413 -3.90 -16.70 0.68
N GLY A 414 -3.43 -16.91 1.91
CA GLY A 414 -3.18 -15.84 2.87
C GLY A 414 -4.43 -15.08 3.33
N TYR A 415 -5.63 -15.63 3.06
CA TYR A 415 -6.94 -15.00 3.29
C TYR A 415 -7.08 -13.64 2.57
N GLN A 416 -6.34 -13.43 1.48
CA GLN A 416 -6.36 -12.19 0.72
C GLN A 416 -7.54 -12.17 -0.25
N ALA A 417 -8.61 -11.45 0.12
CA ALA A 417 -9.75 -11.20 -0.76
C ALA A 417 -9.55 -9.93 -1.60
N GLY A 418 -8.57 -9.90 -2.51
CA GLY A 418 -8.28 -8.71 -3.33
C GLY A 418 -6.89 -8.70 -3.97
N PRO A 419 -6.43 -7.55 -4.49
CA PRO A 419 -5.08 -7.43 -5.00
C PRO A 419 -4.06 -7.79 -3.90
N GLY A 420 -3.10 -8.66 -4.22
CA GLY A 420 -1.99 -9.01 -3.34
C GLY A 420 -0.67 -8.54 -3.96
N SER A 421 0.19 -7.87 -3.18
CA SER A 421 1.53 -7.43 -3.65
C SER A 421 2.67 -8.28 -3.10
N VAL A 422 2.36 -9.14 -2.14
CA VAL A 422 3.30 -10.02 -1.45
C VAL A 422 2.87 -11.46 -1.73
N ASP A 423 3.85 -12.34 -1.93
CA ASP A 423 3.60 -13.77 -2.06
C ASP A 423 3.00 -14.33 -0.76
N PRO A 424 1.84 -15.02 -0.81
CA PRO A 424 1.28 -15.71 0.34
C PRO A 424 2.28 -16.64 1.05
N VAL A 425 3.22 -17.24 0.32
CA VAL A 425 4.27 -18.10 0.90
C VAL A 425 5.24 -17.29 1.76
N GLU A 426 5.59 -16.07 1.36
CA GLU A 426 6.42 -15.17 2.15
C GLU A 426 5.70 -14.72 3.44
N LEU A 427 4.42 -14.35 3.30
CA LEU A 427 3.58 -14.02 4.46
C LEU A 427 3.45 -15.20 5.42
N ALA A 428 3.32 -16.42 4.91
CA ALA A 428 3.24 -17.63 5.71
C ALA A 428 4.52 -17.91 6.49
N LYS A 429 5.70 -17.72 5.88
CA LYS A 429 6.98 -17.84 6.57
C LYS A 429 7.06 -16.86 7.75
N GLY A 430 6.69 -15.61 7.52
CA GLY A 430 6.61 -14.60 8.57
C GLY A 430 5.62 -14.97 9.67
N PHE A 431 4.43 -15.44 9.29
CA PHE A 431 3.37 -15.86 10.20
C PHE A 431 3.79 -17.04 11.09
N THR A 432 4.37 -18.10 10.51
CA THR A 432 4.89 -19.25 11.25
C THR A 432 6.02 -18.84 12.19
N ALA A 433 6.97 -18.02 11.72
CA ALA A 433 8.06 -17.53 12.57
C ALA A 433 7.54 -16.70 13.77
N MET A 434 6.51 -15.89 13.55
CA MET A 434 5.86 -15.15 14.65
C MET A 434 5.26 -16.11 15.67
N LEU A 435 4.45 -17.08 15.24
CA LEU A 435 3.85 -18.09 16.13
C LEU A 435 4.88 -18.84 16.97
N GLU A 436 5.98 -19.28 16.35
CA GLU A 436 7.07 -20.01 17.02
C GLU A 436 7.81 -19.13 18.03
N SER A 437 8.20 -17.92 17.62
CA SER A 437 8.99 -17.02 18.46
C SER A 437 8.25 -16.53 19.72
N THR A 438 6.93 -16.43 19.64
CA THR A 438 6.09 -15.98 20.76
C THR A 438 5.36 -17.12 21.48
N ASN A 439 5.50 -18.37 21.01
CA ASN A 439 4.80 -19.56 21.51
C ASN A 439 3.26 -19.36 21.61
N ILE A 440 2.66 -18.80 20.55
CA ILE A 440 1.22 -18.51 20.52
C ILE A 440 0.47 -19.73 19.99
N PRO A 441 -0.57 -20.22 20.69
CA PRO A 441 -1.37 -21.33 20.21
C PRO A 441 -2.22 -20.94 19.00
N ALA A 442 -2.22 -21.80 17.98
CA ALA A 442 -3.04 -21.67 16.78
C ALA A 442 -4.13 -22.75 16.74
N PHE A 443 -5.32 -22.38 16.29
CA PHE A 443 -6.49 -23.25 16.22
C PHE A 443 -7.12 -23.20 14.83
N LEU A 444 -7.62 -24.34 14.36
CA LEU A 444 -8.48 -24.45 13.20
C LEU A 444 -9.92 -24.67 13.68
N VAL A 445 -10.86 -23.87 13.18
CA VAL A 445 -12.29 -23.95 13.53
C VAL A 445 -13.11 -24.13 12.27
N ASN A 446 -14.00 -25.13 12.25
CA ASN A 446 -14.93 -25.35 11.16
C ASN A 446 -16.28 -24.70 11.46
N ALA A 447 -16.56 -23.57 10.82
CA ALA A 447 -17.81 -22.82 10.98
C ALA A 447 -19.04 -23.57 10.44
N SER A 448 -18.89 -24.49 9.48
CA SER A 448 -20.03 -25.21 8.87
C SER A 448 -20.68 -26.24 9.79
N VAL A 449 -19.97 -26.70 10.82
CA VAL A 449 -20.49 -27.66 11.80
C VAL A 449 -21.09 -26.94 13.02
N LEU A 450 -20.78 -25.66 13.19
CA LEU A 450 -21.22 -24.83 14.31
C LEU A 450 -22.56 -24.15 14.00
N ALA A 451 -23.37 -23.93 15.04
CA ALA A 451 -24.49 -22.99 14.92
C ALA A 451 -23.93 -21.55 14.81
N GLU A 452 -24.62 -20.68 14.07
CA GLU A 452 -24.19 -19.28 13.83
C GLU A 452 -23.94 -18.49 15.13
N HIS A 453 -24.59 -18.84 16.23
CA HIS A 453 -24.39 -18.17 17.52
C HIS A 453 -23.23 -18.74 18.35
N ASP A 454 -22.66 -19.88 17.96
CA ASP A 454 -21.64 -20.58 18.74
C ASP A 454 -20.21 -20.19 18.35
N LEU A 455 -19.97 -19.67 17.15
CA LEU A 455 -18.60 -19.40 16.65
C LEU A 455 -17.81 -18.46 17.58
N LEU A 456 -18.46 -17.41 18.10
CA LEU A 456 -17.84 -16.50 19.06
C LEU A 456 -17.38 -17.26 20.31
N ASN A 457 -18.26 -18.05 20.93
CA ASN A 457 -17.99 -18.84 22.13
C ASN A 457 -16.78 -19.79 21.94
N TYR A 458 -16.67 -20.40 20.76
CA TYR A 458 -15.53 -21.24 20.41
C TYR A 458 -14.24 -20.42 20.32
N ILE A 459 -14.27 -19.24 19.70
CA ILE A 459 -13.13 -18.32 19.66
C ILE A 459 -12.73 -17.90 21.07
N GLU A 460 -13.67 -17.56 21.96
CA GLU A 460 -13.36 -17.19 23.34
C GLU A 460 -12.72 -18.36 24.11
N SER A 461 -13.19 -19.58 23.85
CA SER A 461 -12.63 -20.79 24.48
C SER A 461 -11.15 -21.00 24.14
N THR A 462 -10.69 -20.52 22.98
CA THR A 462 -9.27 -20.62 22.57
C THR A 462 -8.34 -19.84 23.48
N VAL A 463 -8.81 -18.72 24.06
CA VAL A 463 -8.03 -17.88 24.98
C VAL A 463 -7.72 -18.63 26.27
N THR A 464 -8.66 -19.46 26.74
CA THR A 464 -8.51 -20.25 27.97
C THR A 464 -7.95 -21.65 27.74
N GLU A 465 -7.74 -22.03 26.48
CA GLU A 465 -7.45 -23.39 26.01
C GLU A 465 -8.43 -24.48 26.52
N LYS A 466 -9.59 -24.08 27.06
CA LYS A 466 -10.65 -25.00 27.52
C LYS A 466 -11.59 -25.29 26.37
N LEU A 467 -11.17 -26.17 25.47
CA LEU A 467 -11.96 -26.54 24.30
C LEU A 467 -13.29 -27.17 24.72
N PRO A 468 -14.43 -26.73 24.16
CA PRO A 468 -15.72 -27.36 24.41
C PRO A 468 -15.70 -28.82 23.94
N LYS A 469 -16.35 -29.71 24.69
CA LYS A 469 -16.48 -31.13 24.31
C LYS A 469 -17.32 -31.20 23.04
N SER A 470 -16.78 -31.81 21.97
CA SER A 470 -17.51 -31.93 20.70
C SER A 470 -18.84 -32.66 20.94
N LYS A 471 -19.93 -32.04 20.50
CA LYS A 471 -21.24 -32.69 20.48
C LYS A 471 -21.32 -33.44 19.17
N GLY A 472 -20.69 -34.63 19.11
CA GLY A 472 -20.74 -35.48 17.92
C GLY A 472 -22.17 -35.64 17.42
N LYS A 473 -22.50 -34.99 16.31
CA LYS A 473 -23.76 -35.17 15.61
C LYS A 473 -23.69 -36.58 15.00
N LYS A 474 -24.42 -37.54 15.55
CA LYS A 474 -24.63 -38.84 14.90
C LYS A 474 -25.17 -38.57 13.49
N PRO A 475 -24.70 -39.29 12.44
CA PRO A 475 -25.30 -39.19 11.12
C PRO A 475 -26.80 -39.48 11.24
N SER A 476 -27.62 -38.56 10.75
CA SER A 476 -29.06 -38.77 10.64
C SER A 476 -29.29 -39.91 9.65
N GLU A 477 -29.73 -41.07 10.13
CA GLU A 477 -30.42 -42.06 9.30
C GLU A 477 -31.64 -41.39 8.69
N SER A 478 -31.56 -41.02 7.42
CA SER A 478 -32.73 -40.65 6.64
C SER A 478 -33.57 -41.90 6.46
N ALA A 479 -34.72 -41.92 7.11
CA ALA A 479 -35.78 -42.90 6.94
C ALA A 479 -36.17 -42.99 5.45
N GLY A 480 -35.69 -44.03 4.78
CA GLY A 480 -36.20 -44.48 3.49
C GLY A 480 -37.40 -45.40 3.73
N THR A 481 -38.60 -44.85 3.57
CA THR A 481 -39.84 -45.60 3.41
C THR A 481 -39.77 -46.40 2.09
N GLY A 482 -39.19 -47.60 2.15
CA GLY A 482 -39.23 -48.59 1.07
C GLY A 482 -40.30 -49.62 1.37
N GLN A 483 -41.43 -49.51 0.69
CA GLN A 483 -42.52 -50.49 0.74
C GLN A 483 -42.03 -51.90 0.39
N SER A 484 -42.47 -52.86 1.19
CA SER A 484 -42.31 -54.29 0.99
C SER A 484 -42.98 -54.74 -0.31
N ASN A 485 -42.22 -55.38 -1.21
CA ASN A 485 -42.76 -56.29 -2.22
C ASN A 485 -42.13 -57.67 -2.01
N THR A 486 -42.78 -58.48 -1.17
CA THR A 486 -42.53 -59.92 -1.05
C THR A 486 -43.24 -60.64 -2.20
N ALA A 487 -42.51 -60.98 -3.26
CA ALA A 487 -42.96 -61.97 -4.23
C ALA A 487 -42.55 -63.36 -3.75
N ARG A 488 -43.55 -64.18 -3.40
CA ARG A 488 -43.47 -65.61 -3.10
C ARG A 488 -42.86 -66.36 -4.29
N VAL A 489 -41.74 -67.06 -4.08
CA VAL A 489 -41.37 -68.22 -4.89
C VAL A 489 -41.84 -69.46 -4.14
N SER A 490 -42.85 -70.11 -4.71
CA SER A 490 -43.40 -71.38 -4.28
C SER A 490 -42.45 -72.53 -4.68
N GLY A 491 -41.76 -73.12 -3.70
CA GLY A 491 -41.13 -74.43 -3.86
C GLY A 491 -42.15 -75.54 -3.59
N SER A 492 -42.56 -76.26 -4.62
CA SER A 492 -43.41 -77.45 -4.54
C SER A 492 -42.57 -78.73 -4.66
N LYS A 493 -42.66 -79.55 -3.60
CA LYS A 493 -42.61 -81.03 -3.55
C LYS A 493 -41.30 -81.78 -3.89
N LYS A 494 -40.74 -82.38 -2.81
CA LYS A 494 -40.17 -83.75 -2.65
C LYS A 494 -40.81 -84.85 -3.54
N PRO A 495 -40.33 -86.11 -3.53
CA PRO A 495 -38.96 -86.65 -3.48
C PRO A 495 -38.71 -87.72 -4.57
N GLU A 496 -37.45 -88.00 -4.90
CA GLU A 496 -36.82 -89.34 -5.09
C GLU A 496 -35.35 -89.15 -5.48
#